data_AF-A0A6I9NM11-F1
#
_entry.id   AF-A0A6I9NM11-F1
#
_cell.length_a   1.000
_cell.length_b   1.000
_cell.length_c   1.000
_cell.angle_alpha   90.00
_cell.angle_beta   90.00
_cell.angle_gamma   90.00
#
_symmetry.space_group_name_H-M   'P 1'
#
loop_
_entity.id
_entity.type
_entity.pdbx_description
1 polymer ?
#
loop_
_entity_poly.entity_id
_entity_poly.type
_entity_poly.pdbx_seq_one_letter_code
_entity_poly.pdbx_strand_id
1 'polypeptide(L)'
;MFCVSAVRQYADICLFNTAQYKCPVATEESDDLVAPSSTFCKVFTLTPFLASNREKRGLALDGKLKHEDTNLASSTLLREGANKEILGIIVSYKVKVKLVVSRGGLLGDLAASDVSVELPFTLMHPKPLEESFYRDAVPYSLMFLCLFCYKLTHSPLPSFLSYSDDDIIFEDFARQRLTAEANDDEDEEPVDSPKLDDR
;
A
#
# COMPACT_ATOMS: atom_id res chain seq x y z
N MET A 1 25.77 -23.37 2.09
CA MET A 1 24.78 -22.68 1.25
C MET A 1 24.00 -21.76 2.15
N PHE A 2 23.93 -20.45 1.86
CA PHE A 2 23.10 -19.50 2.61
C PHE A 2 21.95 -18.98 1.73
N CYS A 3 20.89 -18.44 2.34
CA CYS A 3 19.65 -18.07 1.67
C CYS A 3 19.34 -16.58 1.81
N VAL A 4 18.99 -15.95 0.69
CA VAL A 4 18.54 -14.55 0.63
C VAL A 4 17.13 -14.51 0.08
N SER A 5 16.19 -14.02 0.88
CA SER A 5 14.78 -13.85 0.53
C SER A 5 14.51 -12.36 0.33
N ALA A 6 13.87 -11.98 -0.79
CA ALA A 6 13.59 -10.58 -1.07
C ALA A 6 12.25 -10.36 -1.78
N VAL A 7 11.51 -9.35 -1.37
CA VAL A 7 10.38 -8.80 -2.13
C VAL A 7 10.91 -7.73 -3.07
N ARG A 8 10.60 -7.84 -4.36
CA ARG A 8 10.96 -6.84 -5.37
C ARG A 8 9.73 -6.23 -6.00
N GLN A 9 9.75 -4.90 -6.11
CA GLN A 9 8.84 -4.11 -6.92
C GLN A 9 9.44 -3.96 -8.33
N TYR A 10 8.60 -4.15 -9.34
CA TYR A 10 8.88 -3.90 -10.74
C TYR A 10 7.92 -2.80 -11.21
N ALA A 11 8.47 -1.74 -11.79
CA ALA A 11 7.69 -0.67 -12.39
C ALA A 11 8.09 -0.52 -13.86
N ASP A 12 7.18 -0.87 -14.76
CA ASP A 12 7.34 -0.73 -16.19
C ASP A 12 6.64 0.55 -16.64
N ILE A 13 7.40 1.51 -17.16
CA ILE A 13 6.88 2.73 -17.77
C ILE A 13 6.57 2.39 -19.24
N CYS A 14 5.30 2.46 -19.62
CA CYS A 14 4.78 2.11 -20.94
C CYS A 14 4.30 3.35 -21.72
N LEU A 15 4.88 4.52 -21.44
CA LEU A 15 4.59 5.80 -22.12
C LEU A 15 5.61 6.08 -23.23
N PHE A 16 5.75 7.35 -23.66
CA PHE A 16 6.64 7.80 -24.73
C PHE A 16 8.11 7.37 -24.59
N ASN A 17 8.61 7.27 -23.35
CA ASN A 17 9.93 6.69 -23.07
C ASN A 17 9.74 5.48 -22.16
N THR A 18 10.09 4.31 -22.66
CA THR A 18 9.95 3.06 -21.94
C THR A 18 11.14 2.82 -21.03
N ALA A 19 10.88 2.58 -19.75
CA ALA A 19 11.89 2.24 -18.75
C ALA A 19 11.36 1.18 -17.80
N GLN A 20 12.26 0.35 -17.27
CA GLN A 20 11.93 -0.64 -16.25
C GLN A 20 12.76 -0.36 -15.00
N TYR A 21 12.09 -0.21 -13.87
CA TYR A 21 12.71 -0.11 -12.55
C TYR A 21 12.48 -1.40 -11.76
N LYS A 22 13.52 -1.85 -11.08
CA LYS A 22 13.50 -3.06 -10.25
C LYS A 22 14.14 -2.74 -8.90
N CYS A 23 13.34 -2.72 -7.85
CA CYS A 23 13.79 -2.28 -6.53
C CYS A 23 13.42 -3.32 -5.46
N PRO A 24 14.37 -3.79 -4.62
CA PRO A 24 14.04 -4.59 -3.45
C PRO A 24 13.37 -3.69 -2.39
N VAL A 25 12.18 -4.11 -1.95
CA VAL A 25 11.35 -3.39 -0.96
C VAL A 25 11.29 -4.11 0.40
N ALA A 26 11.77 -5.35 0.47
CA ALA A 26 12.07 -6.04 1.72
C ALA A 26 13.14 -7.10 1.41
N THR A 27 14.13 -7.28 2.28
CA THR A 27 15.17 -8.30 2.14
C THR A 27 15.43 -8.93 3.50
N GLU A 28 15.62 -10.24 3.53
CA GLU A 28 16.03 -11.00 4.70
C GLU A 28 17.10 -11.99 4.27
N GLU A 29 18.25 -11.95 4.94
CA GLU A 29 19.38 -12.83 4.69
C GLU A 29 19.53 -13.79 5.87
N SER A 30 19.92 -15.03 5.57
CA SER A 30 20.00 -16.10 6.55
C SER A 30 21.27 -16.90 6.37
N ASP A 31 22.10 -16.90 7.41
CA ASP A 31 23.39 -17.60 7.46
C ASP A 31 23.29 -19.11 7.72
N ASP A 32 22.06 -19.65 7.72
CA ASP A 32 21.81 -21.07 7.88
C ASP A 32 22.53 -21.87 6.79
N LEU A 33 23.42 -22.77 7.22
CA LEU A 33 24.20 -23.62 6.33
C LEU A 33 23.48 -24.94 6.07
N VAL A 34 23.21 -25.22 4.80
CA VAL A 34 22.71 -26.53 4.37
C VAL A 34 23.88 -27.45 4.01
N ALA A 35 23.99 -28.58 4.72
CA ALA A 35 25.03 -29.58 4.49
C ALA A 35 24.76 -30.41 3.22
N PRO A 36 25.79 -31.01 2.59
CA PRO A 36 25.59 -31.95 1.49
C PRO A 36 24.65 -33.08 1.89
N SER A 37 23.79 -33.50 0.97
CA SER A 37 22.86 -34.62 1.17
C SER A 37 21.87 -34.42 2.33
N SER A 38 21.60 -33.17 2.73
CA SER A 38 20.61 -32.82 3.76
C SER A 38 19.45 -32.01 3.17
N THR A 39 18.34 -31.94 3.91
CA THR A 39 17.17 -31.12 3.58
C THR A 39 17.07 -29.94 4.54
N PHE A 40 16.62 -28.79 4.04
CA PHE A 40 16.41 -27.58 4.83
C PHE A 40 15.00 -27.05 4.64
N CYS A 41 14.36 -26.64 5.74
CA CYS A 41 13.02 -26.05 5.75
C CYS A 41 13.00 -24.89 6.74
N LYS A 42 12.68 -23.70 6.24
CA LYS A 42 12.55 -22.48 7.04
C LYS A 42 11.47 -21.59 6.44
N VAL A 43 10.69 -20.94 7.29
CA VAL A 43 9.69 -19.95 6.90
C VAL A 43 10.32 -18.56 7.05
N PHE A 44 10.30 -17.78 5.98
CA PHE A 44 10.73 -16.38 5.96
C PHE A 44 9.51 -15.47 5.98
N THR A 45 9.57 -14.36 6.73
CA THR A 45 8.46 -13.41 6.85
C THR A 45 8.93 -12.02 6.46
N LEU A 46 8.57 -11.59 5.25
CA LEU A 46 8.94 -10.29 4.70
C LEU A 46 7.73 -9.36 4.68
N THR A 47 7.91 -8.13 5.16
CA THR A 47 6.84 -7.11 5.13
C THR A 47 7.31 -5.87 4.35
N PRO A 48 6.85 -5.68 3.09
CA PRO A 48 7.31 -4.58 2.25
C PRO A 48 6.63 -3.26 2.62
N PHE A 49 7.27 -2.46 3.49
CA PHE A 49 6.77 -1.14 3.89
C PHE A 49 7.56 0.00 3.24
N LEU A 50 6.89 1.09 2.87
CA LEU A 50 7.58 2.29 2.37
C LEU A 50 8.51 2.89 3.44
N ALA A 51 8.14 2.81 4.72
CA ALA A 51 8.92 3.37 5.82
C ALA A 51 10.40 2.92 5.82
N SER A 52 10.67 1.66 5.48
CA SER A 52 12.03 1.09 5.41
C SER A 52 12.73 1.26 4.06
N ASN A 53 12.16 2.08 3.15
CA ASN A 53 12.62 2.22 1.78
C ASN A 53 12.54 3.67 1.26
N ARG A 54 12.33 4.66 2.13
CA ARG A 54 12.12 6.06 1.74
C ARG A 54 13.34 6.69 1.07
N GLU A 55 14.53 6.19 1.40
CA GLU A 55 15.80 6.61 0.83
C GLU A 55 15.99 6.12 -0.63
N LYS A 56 15.20 5.13 -1.06
CA LYS A 56 15.35 4.52 -2.39
C LYS A 56 14.61 5.32 -3.44
N ARG A 57 15.32 5.61 -4.53
CA ARG A 57 14.75 6.22 -5.74
C ARG A 57 14.27 5.15 -6.70
N GLY A 58 13.34 5.51 -7.59
CA GLY A 58 12.82 4.61 -8.63
C GLY A 58 11.75 3.62 -8.15
N LEU A 59 11.24 3.81 -6.93
CA LEU A 59 10.05 3.10 -6.44
C LEU A 59 8.78 3.71 -7.02
N ALA A 60 7.83 2.86 -7.37
CA ALA A 60 6.47 3.30 -7.65
C ALA A 60 5.72 3.47 -6.31
N LEU A 61 5.16 4.66 -6.10
CA LEU A 61 4.37 5.04 -4.93
C LEU A 61 2.95 5.42 -5.35
N ASP A 62 2.00 5.36 -4.43
CA ASP A 62 0.62 5.83 -4.65
C ASP A 62 0.42 7.34 -4.35
N GLY A 63 1.49 8.02 -3.95
CA GLY A 63 1.50 9.41 -3.53
C GLY A 63 2.88 10.06 -3.65
N LYS A 64 3.00 11.28 -3.10
CA LYS A 64 4.28 12.01 -3.05
C LYS A 64 5.05 11.54 -1.83
N LEU A 65 6.37 11.35 -1.97
CA LEU A 65 7.24 10.88 -0.89
C LEU A 65 7.15 11.71 0.41
N LYS A 66 6.79 13.00 0.31
CA LYS A 66 6.65 13.91 1.45
C LYS A 66 5.36 13.75 2.25
N HIS A 67 4.35 13.03 1.75
CA HIS A 67 3.09 12.86 2.49
C HIS A 67 3.13 11.64 3.40
N GLU A 68 2.50 11.77 4.57
CA GLU A 68 2.50 10.72 5.59
C GLU A 68 1.75 9.47 5.18
N ASP A 69 0.64 9.66 4.48
CA ASP A 69 -0.27 8.62 4.00
C ASP A 69 0.23 7.88 2.75
N THR A 70 1.41 8.23 2.23
CA THR A 70 1.95 7.60 1.01
C THR A 70 2.49 6.21 1.29
N ASN A 71 2.16 5.26 0.40
CA ASN A 71 2.59 3.87 0.45
C ASN A 71 3.29 3.47 -0.85
N LEU A 72 3.78 2.23 -0.88
CA LEU A 72 4.19 1.60 -2.13
C LEU A 72 2.95 1.43 -3.05
N ALA A 73 3.11 1.68 -4.34
CA ALA A 73 2.03 1.52 -5.30
C ALA A 73 1.46 0.10 -5.28
N SER A 74 0.14 -0.04 -5.30
CA SER A 74 -0.52 -1.34 -5.47
C SER A 74 -0.18 -1.97 -6.82
N SER A 75 -0.35 -3.29 -6.93
CA SER A 75 -0.14 -4.02 -8.19
C SER A 75 -1.16 -3.60 -9.24
N THR A 76 -0.70 -3.30 -10.45
CA THR A 76 -1.58 -2.94 -11.57
C THR A 76 -2.29 -4.19 -12.07
N LEU A 77 -3.63 -4.19 -12.02
CA LEU A 77 -4.44 -5.29 -12.50
C LEU A 77 -4.75 -5.10 -14.00
N LEU A 78 -4.21 -5.99 -14.83
CA LEU A 78 -4.45 -5.97 -16.28
C LEU A 78 -5.61 -6.90 -16.63
N ARG A 79 -6.67 -6.35 -17.25
CA ARG A 79 -7.74 -7.17 -17.82
C ARG A 79 -7.29 -7.75 -19.17
N GLU A 80 -7.82 -8.91 -19.51
CA GLU A 80 -7.58 -9.51 -20.83
C GLU A 80 -8.03 -8.55 -21.94
N GLY A 81 -7.15 -8.32 -22.92
CA GLY A 81 -7.38 -7.34 -24.00
C GLY A 81 -7.09 -5.87 -23.67
N ALA A 82 -6.67 -5.54 -22.44
CA ALA A 82 -6.31 -4.17 -22.10
C ALA A 82 -4.97 -3.74 -22.73
N ASN A 83 -4.94 -2.54 -23.32
CA ASN A 83 -3.71 -1.96 -23.86
C ASN A 83 -2.83 -1.43 -22.71
N LYS A 84 -1.63 -2.01 -22.59
CA LYS A 84 -0.63 -1.67 -21.57
C LYS A 84 -0.17 -0.21 -21.63
N GLU A 85 -0.12 0.38 -22.82
CA GLU A 85 0.32 1.76 -23.02
C GLU A 85 -0.64 2.77 -22.38
N ILE A 86 -1.93 2.44 -22.32
CA ILE A 86 -2.97 3.30 -21.72
C ILE A 86 -2.81 3.38 -20.19
N LEU A 87 -2.18 2.37 -19.56
CA LEU A 87 -2.04 2.30 -18.10
C LEU A 87 -0.89 3.15 -17.56
N GLY A 88 -0.04 3.69 -18.43
CA GLY A 88 1.10 4.53 -18.04
C GLY A 88 2.20 3.73 -17.34
N ILE A 89 2.06 3.47 -16.05
CA ILE A 89 3.03 2.73 -15.24
C ILE A 89 2.38 1.43 -14.75
N ILE A 90 3.02 0.30 -15.06
CA ILE A 90 2.58 -1.03 -14.65
C ILE A 90 3.45 -1.48 -13.49
N VAL A 91 2.84 -1.68 -12.32
CA VAL A 91 3.52 -2.10 -11.10
C VAL A 91 3.22 -3.57 -10.82
N SER A 92 4.25 -4.36 -10.55
CA SER A 92 4.10 -5.76 -10.13
C SER A 92 5.13 -6.14 -9.06
N TYR A 93 4.82 -7.17 -8.28
CA TYR A 93 5.68 -7.64 -7.21
C TYR A 93 6.03 -9.12 -7.36
N LYS A 94 7.26 -9.46 -6.94
CA LYS A 94 7.70 -10.85 -6.84
C LYS A 94 8.48 -11.07 -5.55
N VAL A 95 8.24 -12.20 -4.91
CA VAL A 95 9.17 -12.76 -3.92
C VAL A 95 10.25 -13.50 -4.68
N LYS A 96 11.52 -13.25 -4.36
CA LYS A 96 12.67 -13.98 -4.88
C LYS A 96 13.40 -14.65 -3.73
N VAL A 97 13.60 -15.96 -3.85
CA VAL A 97 14.48 -16.73 -2.96
C VAL A 97 15.74 -17.07 -3.74
N LYS A 98 16.91 -16.69 -3.22
CA LYS A 98 18.22 -16.91 -3.81
C LYS A 98 19.06 -17.76 -2.86
N LEU A 99 19.52 -18.90 -3.34
CA LEU A 99 20.44 -19.80 -2.65
C LEU A 99 21.85 -19.57 -3.19
N VAL A 100 22.79 -19.28 -2.30
CA VAL A 100 24.21 -19.11 -2.63
C VAL A 100 24.93 -20.40 -2.25
N VAL A 101 25.46 -21.11 -3.24
CA VAL A 101 26.08 -22.43 -3.07
C VAL A 101 27.60 -22.31 -3.24
N SER A 102 28.34 -22.46 -2.13
CA SER A 102 29.80 -22.55 -2.16
C SER A 102 30.24 -23.92 -2.69
N ARG A 103 31.15 -23.93 -3.67
CA ARG A 103 31.81 -25.15 -4.16
C ARG A 103 33.04 -25.40 -3.29
N GLY A 104 32.93 -26.21 -2.25
CA GLY A 104 33.97 -26.46 -1.23
C GLY A 104 35.26 -27.12 -1.73
N GLY A 105 36.04 -26.43 -2.59
CA GLY A 105 37.37 -26.84 -3.06
C GLY A 105 38.52 -26.12 -2.35
N LEU A 106 39.76 -26.56 -2.62
CA LEU A 106 41.02 -26.12 -1.99
C LEU A 106 41.29 -24.60 -2.11
N LEU A 107 40.67 -23.92 -3.09
CA LEU A 107 40.76 -22.48 -3.33
C LEU A 107 39.50 -21.75 -2.83
N GLY A 108 39.13 -22.01 -1.57
CA GLY A 108 37.85 -21.68 -0.93
C GLY A 108 37.17 -20.37 -1.37
N ASP A 109 35.85 -20.44 -1.46
CA ASP A 109 34.90 -19.33 -1.63
C ASP A 109 34.93 -18.48 -2.91
N LEU A 110 35.94 -18.61 -3.78
CA LEU A 110 36.04 -17.76 -4.98
C LEU A 110 35.07 -18.13 -6.12
N ALA A 111 34.43 -19.30 -6.05
CA ALA A 111 33.48 -19.78 -7.06
C ALA A 111 32.15 -20.21 -6.41
N ALA A 112 31.43 -19.24 -5.82
CA ALA A 112 30.05 -19.44 -5.42
C ALA A 112 29.12 -19.44 -6.65
N SER A 113 28.12 -20.30 -6.66
CA SER A 113 27.06 -20.31 -7.67
C SER A 113 25.71 -20.00 -7.05
N ASP A 114 24.89 -19.24 -7.77
CA ASP A 114 23.59 -18.79 -7.30
C ASP A 114 22.45 -19.55 -8.00
N VAL A 115 21.49 -20.02 -7.21
CA VAL A 115 20.23 -20.57 -7.71
C VAL A 115 19.10 -19.70 -7.17
N SER A 116 18.12 -19.31 -8.00
CA SER A 116 17.02 -18.50 -7.52
C SER A 116 15.68 -18.88 -8.12
N VAL A 117 14.62 -18.74 -7.31
CA VAL A 117 13.23 -18.90 -7.72
C VAL A 117 12.49 -17.59 -7.46
N GLU A 118 11.57 -17.23 -8.36
CA GLU A 118 10.70 -16.05 -8.22
C GLU A 118 9.24 -16.48 -8.25
N LEU A 119 8.43 -15.93 -7.34
CA LEU A 119 6.98 -16.13 -7.28
C LEU A 119 6.27 -14.76 -7.30
N PRO A 120 5.38 -14.50 -8.29
CA PRO A 120 4.60 -13.26 -8.32
C PRO A 120 3.49 -13.27 -7.28
N PHE A 121 3.14 -12.10 -6.76
CA PHE A 121 1.97 -11.90 -5.91
C PHE A 121 1.38 -10.50 -6.12
N THR A 122 0.15 -10.28 -5.64
CA THR A 122 -0.57 -9.01 -5.75
C THR A 122 -0.55 -8.30 -4.40
N LEU A 123 -0.02 -7.07 -4.39
CA LEU A 123 -0.07 -6.16 -3.25
C LEU A 123 -1.18 -5.14 -3.48
N MET A 124 -2.12 -5.01 -2.53
CA MET A 124 -3.27 -4.09 -2.61
C MET A 124 -3.48 -3.38 -1.27
N HIS A 125 -4.25 -2.30 -1.29
CA HIS A 125 -4.77 -1.68 -0.08
C HIS A 125 -5.67 -2.64 0.72
N PRO A 126 -5.74 -2.48 2.05
CA PRO A 126 -6.74 -3.14 2.86
C PRO A 126 -8.15 -2.87 2.33
N LYS A 127 -9.06 -3.82 2.51
CA LYS A 127 -10.46 -3.60 2.16
C LYS A 127 -11.03 -2.51 3.07
N PRO A 128 -11.80 -1.55 2.53
CA PRO A 128 -12.54 -0.63 3.36
C PRO A 128 -13.47 -1.43 4.28
N LEU A 129 -13.72 -0.90 5.48
CA LEU A 129 -14.71 -1.49 6.38
C LEU A 129 -16.08 -1.37 5.71
N GLU A 130 -16.83 -2.48 5.64
CA GLU A 130 -18.21 -2.43 5.18
C GLU A 130 -19.02 -1.63 6.20
N GLU A 131 -19.36 -0.39 5.88
CA GLU A 131 -20.39 0.32 6.61
C GLU A 131 -21.69 -0.47 6.41
N SER A 132 -22.17 -1.09 7.48
CA SER A 132 -23.48 -1.70 7.49
C SER A 132 -24.50 -0.59 7.26
N PHE A 133 -24.89 -0.37 6.01
CA PHE A 133 -26.01 0.48 5.62
C PHE A 133 -27.33 -0.18 6.07
N TYR A 134 -27.54 -0.32 7.37
CA TYR A 134 -28.89 -0.34 7.93
C TYR A 134 -29.32 1.11 8.15
N ARG A 135 -29.49 1.84 7.04
CA ARG A 135 -30.64 2.73 6.98
C ARG A 135 -31.86 1.83 6.84
N ASP A 136 -32.25 1.19 7.94
CA ASP A 136 -33.65 0.87 8.15
C ASP A 136 -34.33 2.24 8.27
N ALA A 137 -34.63 2.84 7.11
CA ALA A 137 -35.61 3.88 7.01
C ALA A 137 -36.87 3.25 7.58
N VAL A 138 -37.14 3.51 8.86
CA VAL A 138 -38.41 3.20 9.47
C VAL A 138 -39.44 3.80 8.51
N PRO A 139 -40.24 2.99 7.80
CA PRO A 139 -41.12 3.51 6.76
C PRO A 139 -41.92 4.65 7.36
N TYR A 140 -42.07 5.76 6.64
CA TYR A 140 -42.75 6.96 7.13
C TYR A 140 -44.10 6.65 7.82
N SER A 141 -44.75 5.53 7.47
CA SER A 141 -45.95 5.01 8.15
C SER A 141 -45.72 4.55 9.61
N LEU A 142 -44.61 3.88 9.92
CA LEU A 142 -44.24 3.46 11.27
C LEU A 142 -43.76 4.65 12.12
N MET A 143 -43.11 5.64 11.50
CA MET A 143 -42.79 6.90 12.17
C MET A 143 -44.07 7.68 12.55
N PHE A 144 -45.05 7.74 11.64
CA PHE A 144 -46.36 8.34 11.92
C PHE A 144 -47.13 7.58 13.01
N LEU A 145 -47.12 6.24 12.98
CA LEU A 145 -47.78 5.42 13.99
C LEU A 145 -47.13 5.60 15.37
N CYS A 146 -45.79 5.68 15.43
CA CYS A 146 -45.05 5.90 16.67
C CYS A 146 -45.32 7.30 17.26
N LEU A 147 -45.35 8.34 16.41
CA LEU A 147 -45.68 9.70 16.83
C LEU A 147 -47.15 9.83 17.27
N PHE A 148 -48.06 9.13 16.62
CA PHE A 148 -49.47 9.05 17.00
C PHE A 148 -49.65 8.35 18.35
N CYS A 149 -48.98 7.21 18.55
CA CYS A 149 -48.96 6.51 19.84
C CYS A 149 -48.36 7.36 20.97
N TYR A 150 -47.25 8.07 20.72
CA TYR A 150 -46.65 9.01 21.68
C TYR A 150 -47.63 10.12 22.09
N LYS A 151 -48.31 10.74 21.10
CA LYS A 151 -49.33 11.78 21.32
C LYS A 151 -50.55 11.27 22.11
N LEU A 152 -50.88 9.98 22.03
CA LEU A 152 -52.00 9.35 22.73
C LEU A 152 -51.66 8.83 24.14
N THR A 153 -50.41 8.44 24.39
CA THR A 153 -50.02 7.75 25.64
C THR A 153 -49.14 8.58 26.57
N HIS A 154 -48.62 9.73 26.10
CA HIS A 154 -47.80 10.67 26.90
C HIS A 154 -46.56 10.03 27.56
N SER A 155 -46.07 8.89 27.04
CA SER A 155 -44.86 8.21 27.50
C SER A 155 -43.62 8.75 26.77
N PRO A 156 -42.43 8.87 27.40
CA PRO A 156 -41.23 9.39 26.73
C PRO A 156 -40.84 8.57 25.49
N LEU A 157 -40.33 9.25 24.44
CA LEU A 157 -39.93 8.62 23.19
C LEU A 157 -38.83 7.55 23.44
N PRO A 158 -38.89 6.38 22.77
CA PRO A 158 -37.79 5.42 22.81
C PRO A 158 -36.53 6.01 22.19
N SER A 159 -35.38 5.78 22.80
CA SER A 159 -34.04 6.20 22.36
C SER A 159 -33.63 5.73 20.96
N PHE A 160 -34.45 4.91 20.31
CA PHE A 160 -34.28 4.43 18.93
C PHE A 160 -34.47 5.52 17.86
N LEU A 161 -35.09 6.66 18.20
CA LEU A 161 -35.21 7.82 17.30
C LEU A 161 -34.04 8.81 17.40
N SER A 162 -32.95 8.43 18.07
CA SER A 162 -31.68 9.16 17.91
C SER A 162 -31.20 8.95 16.47
N TYR A 163 -31.63 9.85 15.58
CA TYR A 163 -30.92 10.13 14.35
C TYR A 163 -29.43 10.18 14.71
N SER A 164 -28.58 9.38 14.05
CA SER A 164 -27.15 9.63 14.11
C SER A 164 -26.93 11.05 13.62
N ASP A 165 -26.69 11.96 14.55
CA ASP A 165 -26.21 13.29 14.28
C ASP A 165 -24.72 13.12 13.99
N ASP A 166 -24.42 12.57 12.81
CA ASP A 166 -23.05 12.54 12.29
C ASP A 166 -22.71 13.99 11.94
N ASP A 167 -22.29 14.74 12.95
CA ASP A 167 -21.80 16.11 12.79
C ASP A 167 -20.73 16.12 11.69
N ILE A 168 -20.93 16.94 10.66
CA ILE A 168 -19.94 17.08 9.60
C ILE A 168 -18.69 17.71 10.18
N ILE A 169 -17.63 16.92 10.32
CA ILE A 169 -16.30 17.40 10.71
C ILE A 169 -15.62 17.95 9.47
N PHE A 170 -15.32 19.25 9.47
CA PHE A 170 -14.51 19.87 8.43
C PHE A 170 -13.03 19.63 8.74
N GLU A 171 -12.34 18.97 7.81
CA GLU A 171 -10.89 18.80 7.79
C GLU A 171 -10.35 19.36 6.48
N ASP A 172 -9.09 19.78 6.47
CA ASP A 172 -8.44 20.26 5.26
C ASP A 172 -8.21 19.11 4.27
N PHE A 173 -8.27 19.41 2.98
CA PHE A 173 -7.90 18.47 1.92
C PHE A 173 -6.38 18.32 1.81
N ALA A 174 -5.61 19.30 2.32
CA ALA A 174 -4.15 19.23 2.33
C ALA A 174 -3.65 18.04 3.15
N ARG A 175 -2.93 17.14 2.49
CA ARG A 175 -2.34 15.96 3.15
C ARG A 175 -1.25 16.36 4.13
N GLN A 176 -1.21 15.67 5.26
CA GLN A 176 -0.18 15.86 6.27
C GLN A 176 1.19 15.49 5.71
N ARG A 177 2.16 16.40 5.90
CA ARG A 177 3.56 16.17 5.52
C ARG A 177 4.23 15.33 6.59
N LEU A 178 5.11 14.44 6.16
CA LEU A 178 5.98 13.71 7.06
C LEU A 178 6.91 14.68 7.79
N THR A 179 7.04 14.50 9.09
CA THR A 179 8.05 15.17 9.89
C THR A 179 9.41 14.67 9.43
N ALA A 180 10.23 15.56 8.85
CA ALA A 180 11.56 15.19 8.40
C ALA A 180 12.47 14.89 9.60
N GLU A 181 13.25 13.82 9.53
CA GLU A 181 14.58 13.84 10.13
C GLU A 181 15.42 14.75 9.24
N ALA A 182 15.55 16.00 9.68
CA ALA A 182 16.23 17.13 9.04
C ALA A 182 17.17 16.76 7.88
N ASN A 183 16.67 16.90 6.66
CA ASN A 183 17.48 17.21 5.48
C ASN A 183 16.66 18.20 4.67
N ASP A 184 16.71 19.45 5.12
CA ASP A 184 16.17 20.61 4.42
C ASP A 184 16.95 20.82 3.13
N ASP A 185 16.31 20.56 2.00
CA ASP A 185 16.54 21.29 0.76
C ASP A 185 15.14 21.63 0.22
N GLU A 186 14.61 22.76 0.68
CA GLU A 186 13.29 23.26 0.32
C GLU A 186 13.31 23.93 -1.06
N ASP A 187 12.60 23.34 -2.02
CA ASP A 187 12.04 24.07 -3.16
C ASP A 187 10.59 24.44 -2.80
N GLU A 188 10.42 25.54 -2.07
CA GLU A 188 9.13 26.18 -1.83
C GLU A 188 8.65 26.86 -3.13
N GLU A 189 7.72 26.24 -3.84
CA GLU A 189 6.94 26.93 -4.88
C GLU A 189 5.84 27.76 -4.18
N PRO A 190 5.82 29.10 -4.32
CA PRO A 190 4.86 29.95 -3.65
C PRO A 190 3.44 29.71 -4.20
N VAL A 191 2.49 29.50 -3.29
CA VAL A 191 1.06 29.46 -3.60
C VAL A 191 0.60 30.87 -3.96
N ASP A 192 0.52 31.16 -5.25
CA ASP A 192 -0.10 32.39 -5.74
C ASP A 192 -1.62 32.30 -5.53
N SER A 193 -2.10 33.04 -4.52
CA SER A 193 -3.53 33.17 -4.25
C SER A 193 -4.15 34.09 -5.30
N PRO A 194 -5.28 33.75 -5.93
CA PRO A 194 -5.91 34.62 -6.90
C PRO A 194 -6.34 35.94 -6.23
N LYS A 195 -5.76 37.06 -6.66
CA LYS A 195 -6.27 38.38 -6.28
C LYS A 195 -7.59 38.61 -7.00
N LEU A 196 -8.64 38.82 -6.22
CA LEU A 196 -9.90 39.37 -6.68
C LEU A 196 -9.65 40.85 -7.01
N ASP A 197 -9.41 41.14 -8.29
CA ASP A 197 -9.51 42.51 -8.77
C ASP A 197 -11.00 42.87 -8.86
N ASP A 198 -11.41 43.81 -8.00
CA ASP A 198 -12.75 44.38 -7.96
C ASP A 198 -13.11 45.03 -9.31
N ARG A 199 -14.38 44.83 -9.66
CA ARG A 199 -15.05 45.22 -10.90
C ARG A 199 -15.43 46.70 -10.95
#